data_AF-A0A7X7A7D2-F1
#
_entry.id   AF-A0A7X7A7D2-F1
#
_cell.length_a   1.000
_cell.length_b   1.000
_cell.length_c   1.000
_cell.angle_alpha   90.00
_cell.angle_beta   90.00
_cell.angle_gamma   90.00
#
_symmetry.space_group_name_H-M   'P 1'
#
loop_
_entity.id
_entity.type
_entity.pdbx_description
1 polymer ?
#
loop_
_entity_poly.entity_id
_entity_poly.type
_entity_poly.pdbx_seq_one_letter_code
_entity_poly.pdbx_strand_id
1 'polypeptide(L)' 'LRVPAEIRAAWDAHGRHDTYLTLAEVRRLCAAELPGAIIRRHFFWRYSLVWRKPSGGPS' A
#
# COMPACT_ATOMS: atom_id res chain seq x y z
N LEU A 1 -16.87 -23.62 -0.25
CA LEU A 1 -16.42 -23.91 -1.63
C LEU A 1 -14.91 -24.14 -1.63
N ARG A 2 -14.43 -25.26 -2.17
CA ARG A 2 -12.99 -25.51 -2.32
C ARG A 2 -12.51 -24.74 -3.56
N VAL A 3 -11.56 -23.83 -3.39
CA VAL A 3 -10.95 -23.11 -4.52
C VAL A 3 -10.14 -24.12 -5.36
N PRO A 4 -10.33 -24.16 -6.70
CA PRO A 4 -9.55 -25.04 -7.58
C PRO A 4 -8.05 -24.85 -7.41
N ALA A 5 -7.28 -25.91 -7.61
CA ALA A 5 -5.83 -25.88 -7.42
C ALA A 5 -5.14 -24.87 -8.36
N GLU A 6 -5.64 -24.75 -9.60
CA GLU A 6 -5.12 -23.79 -10.59
C GLU A 6 -5.23 -22.34 -10.13
N ILE A 7 -6.35 -21.97 -9.49
CA ILE A 7 -6.59 -20.60 -9.03
C ILE A 7 -5.61 -20.25 -7.92
N ARG A 8 -5.34 -21.20 -7.01
CA ARG A 8 -4.36 -21.01 -5.93
C ARG A 8 -2.94 -20.88 -6.47
N ALA A 9 -2.56 -21.72 -7.43
CA ALA A 9 -1.25 -21.64 -8.08
C ALA A 9 -1.05 -20.29 -8.81
N ALA A 10 -2.11 -19.75 -9.43
CA ALA A 10 -2.07 -18.43 -10.04
C ALA A 10 -1.83 -17.32 -9.00
N TRP A 11 -2.48 -17.37 -7.83
CA TRP A 11 -2.25 -16.43 -6.73
C TRP A 11 -0.83 -16.53 -6.15
N ASP A 12 -0.34 -17.75 -5.91
CA ASP A 12 1.01 -17.97 -5.38
C ASP A 12 2.08 -17.48 -6.37
N ALA A 13 1.89 -17.74 -7.68
CA ALA A 13 2.79 -17.26 -8.72
C ALA A 13 2.80 -15.73 -8.85
N HIS A 14 1.65 -15.08 -8.63
CA HIS A 14 1.51 -13.63 -8.60
C HIS A 14 2.27 -13.03 -7.40
N GLY A 15 2.00 -13.53 -6.19
CA GLY A 15 2.59 -12.98 -4.96
C GLY A 15 4.05 -13.33 -4.71
N ARG A 16 4.64 -14.26 -5.48
CA ARG A 16 6.01 -14.77 -5.28
C ARG A 16 7.09 -13.66 -5.20
N HIS A 17 6.87 -12.54 -5.86
CA HIS A 17 7.83 -11.42 -5.86
C HIS A 17 7.24 -10.13 -5.28
N ASP A 18 6.05 -10.19 -4.70
CA ASP A 18 5.44 -9.02 -4.07
C ASP A 18 6.19 -8.72 -2.77
N THR A 19 6.75 -7.52 -2.69
CA THR A 19 7.35 -7.00 -1.45
C THR A 19 6.46 -5.88 -0.93
N TYR A 20 5.99 -6.04 0.30
CA TYR A 20 5.14 -5.06 0.97
C TYR A 20 5.96 -4.26 1.97
N LEU A 21 5.80 -2.94 1.96
CA LEU A 21 6.38 -2.09 3.00
C LEU A 21 5.69 -2.33 4.34
N THR A 22 6.48 -2.32 5.41
CA THR A 22 5.96 -2.18 6.76
C THR A 22 5.27 -0.81 6.92
N LEU A 23 4.33 -0.71 7.86
CA LEU A 23 3.66 0.58 8.13
C LEU A 23 4.65 1.67 8.58
N ALA A 24 5.77 1.29 9.19
CA ALA A 24 6.84 2.21 9.55
C ALA A 24 7.57 2.76 8.31
N GLU A 25 7.86 1.90 7.32
CA GLU A 25 8.46 2.33 6.05
C GLU A 25 7.52 3.22 5.26
N VAL A 26 6.23 2.88 5.19
CA VAL A 26 5.20 3.73 4.56
C VAL A 26 5.20 5.13 5.20
N ARG A 27 5.24 5.21 6.53
CA ARG A 27 5.29 6.50 7.25
C ARG A 27 6.54 7.31 6.92
N ARG A 28 7.72 6.67 6.92
CA ARG A 28 8.98 7.34 6.58
C ARG A 28 8.95 7.89 5.16
N LEU A 29 8.51 7.07 4.20
CA LEU A 29 8.41 7.47 2.80
C LEU A 29 7.42 8.63 2.61
N CYS A 30 6.25 8.57 3.25
CA CYS A 30 5.27 9.65 3.17
C CYS A 30 5.78 10.96 3.78
N ALA A 31 6.55 10.90 4.88
CA ALA A 31 7.13 12.10 5.48
C ALA A 31 8.14 12.79 4.56
N ALA A 32 8.89 12.01 3.76
CA ALA A 32 9.87 12.52 2.81
C ALA A 32 9.20 13.02 1.51
N GLU A 33 8.34 12.20 0.90
CA GLU A 33 7.86 12.42 -0.47
C GLU A 33 6.50 13.10 -0.54
N LEU A 34 5.66 12.91 0.47
CA LEU A 34 4.27 13.39 0.50
C LEU A 34 3.99 14.19 1.79
N PRO A 35 4.65 15.34 2.00
CA PRO A 35 4.43 16.15 3.20
C PRO A 35 2.94 16.44 3.42
N GLY A 36 2.49 16.20 4.65
CA GLY A 36 1.07 16.34 5.03
C GLY A 36 0.18 15.15 4.70
N ALA A 37 0.71 14.04 4.19
CA ALA A 37 -0.05 12.79 4.04
C ALA A 37 -0.55 12.28 5.40
N ILE A 38 -1.82 11.86 5.42
CA ILE A 38 -2.50 11.33 6.61
C ILE A 38 -2.63 9.82 6.46
N ILE A 39 -2.03 9.08 7.39
CA ILE A 39 -2.11 7.61 7.46
C ILE A 39 -3.01 7.21 8.64
N ARG A 40 -4.08 6.46 8.37
CA ARG A 40 -4.97 5.90 9.39
C ARG A 40 -4.91 4.38 9.35
N ARG A 41 -4.60 3.76 10.48
CA ARG A 41 -4.59 2.30 10.62
C ARG A 41 -6.00 1.80 10.90
N HIS A 42 -6.42 0.76 10.18
CA HIS A 42 -7.68 0.05 10.39
C HIS A 42 -7.41 -1.29 11.07
N PHE A 43 -8.46 -2.09 11.26
CA PHE A 43 -8.30 -3.46 11.76
C PHE A 43 -7.47 -4.32 10.80
N PHE A 44 -6.70 -5.25 11.37
CA PHE A 44 -5.78 -6.16 10.69
C PHE A 44 -4.64 -5.45 9.94
N TRP A 45 -4.33 -5.87 8.70
CA TRP A 45 -3.24 -5.34 7.86
C TRP A 45 -3.63 -4.06 7.11
N ARG A 46 -4.87 -3.59 7.24
CA ARG A 46 -5.42 -2.51 6.43
C ARG A 46 -5.06 -1.15 7.01
N TYR A 47 -4.77 -0.22 6.12
CA TYR A 47 -4.63 1.20 6.44
C TYR A 47 -5.14 2.03 5.25
N SER A 48 -5.47 3.29 5.50
CA SER A 48 -5.73 4.28 4.46
C SER A 48 -4.66 5.36 4.48
N LEU A 49 -4.20 5.76 3.30
CA LEU A 49 -3.30 6.88 3.08
C LEU A 49 -4.06 7.92 2.25
N VAL A 50 -4.21 9.12 2.80
CA VAL A 50 -4.85 10.25 2.12
C VAL A 50 -3.82 11.35 1.99
N TRP A 51 -3.56 11.80 0.77
CA TRP A 51 -2.68 12.92 0.50
C TRP A 51 -3.37 13.90 -0.46
N ARG A 52 -3.24 15.19 -0.16
CA ARG A 52 -3.71 16.25 -1.03
C ARG A 52 -2.53 16.75 -1.84
N LYS A 53 -2.56 16.53 -3.15
CA LYS A 53 -1.55 17.08 -4.06
C LYS A 53 -1.57 18.62 -3.95
N PRO A 54 -0.40 19.27 -3.76
CA PRO A 54 -0.31 20.73 -3.79
C PRO A 54 -0.79 21.28 -5.14
N SER A 55 -1.51 22.40 -5.11
CA SER A 55 -2.05 23.06 -6.31
C SER A 55 -0.99 23.79 -7.15
N GLY A 56 0.27 23.83 -6.71
CA GLY A 56 1.39 24.41 -7.45
C GLY A 56 2.07 23.39 -8.36
N GLY A 57 1.50 23.14 -9.54
CA GLY A 57 2.32 22.80 -10.71
C GLY A 57 3.05 24.07 -11.19
N PRO A 58 4.20 23.97 -11.90
CA PRO A 58 4.97 25.15 -12.28
C PRO A 58 4.09 26.09 -13.12
N SER A 59 3.81 27.27 -12.56
CA SER A 59 3.40 28.46 -13.31
C SER A 59 4.62 29.07 -14.00
#